data_AF-A0A945N3E7-F1
#
_entry.id   AF-A0A945N3E7-F1
#
_cell.length_a   1.000
_cell.length_b   1.000
_cell.length_c   1.000
_cell.angle_alpha   90.00
_cell.angle_beta   90.00
_cell.angle_gamma   90.00
#
_symmetry.space_group_name_H-M   'P 1'
#
loop_
_entity.id
_entity.type
_entity.pdbx_description
1 polymer ?
#
loop_
_entity_poly.entity_id
_entity_poly.type
_entity_poly.pdbx_seq_one_letter_code
_entity_poly.pdbx_strand_id
1 'polypeptide(L)'
;MNGSPYSARIALPRYGARIAHYFRDVAPGGLPGAIATSRIPFDLDDFGLIVHFEQPAEIAVHGDHMILDDSLRALVDRFGPVVLRNASMVTDARNRFHRNIFPHLRFHVDRGPAMPNQYSCFTRDPLDAEQFLPRESSTLFIANIVACLEQARATGSTLEAAQVGASYDLFPKTDMAPLLGEIIFEQPWNEPAGVGEIALIDNRTVLHATYHKDGSTRGYPIGARYLV
;
A
#
# COMPACT_ATOMS: atom_id res chain seq x y z
N MET A 1 0.54 -14.68 -25.22
CA MET A 1 -0.05 -14.71 -23.87
C MET A 1 -1.46 -15.23 -24.00
N ASN A 2 -1.72 -16.46 -23.59
CA ASN A 2 -3.10 -16.90 -23.34
C ASN A 2 -3.49 -16.25 -22.00
N GLY A 3 -3.98 -15.02 -22.05
CA GLY A 3 -4.28 -14.25 -20.85
C GLY A 3 -5.48 -14.84 -20.14
N SER A 4 -5.33 -15.20 -18.87
CA SER A 4 -6.47 -15.51 -18.01
C SER A 4 -7.41 -14.29 -18.00
N PRO A 5 -8.72 -14.49 -18.14
CA PRO A 5 -9.69 -13.43 -17.96
C PRO A 5 -9.47 -12.73 -16.62
N TYR A 6 -9.57 -11.39 -16.63
CA TYR A 6 -9.41 -10.59 -15.44
C TYR A 6 -10.33 -9.37 -15.47
N SER A 7 -10.62 -8.84 -14.29
CA SER A 7 -11.20 -7.52 -14.10
C SER A 7 -10.20 -6.62 -13.38
N ALA A 8 -10.22 -5.32 -13.70
CA ALA A 8 -9.38 -4.33 -13.06
C ALA A 8 -10.23 -3.14 -12.63
N ARG A 9 -9.93 -2.59 -11.44
CA ARG A 9 -10.58 -1.38 -10.95
C ARG A 9 -9.60 -0.47 -10.23
N ILE A 10 -9.82 0.83 -10.37
CA ILE A 10 -9.17 1.84 -9.53
C ILE A 10 -9.84 1.83 -8.15
N ALA A 11 -9.03 1.81 -7.09
CA ALA A 11 -9.53 1.82 -5.73
C ALA A 11 -9.99 3.23 -5.31
N LEU A 12 -9.13 4.23 -5.49
CA LEU A 12 -9.38 5.63 -5.17
C LEU A 12 -9.22 6.49 -6.42
N PRO A 13 -10.28 6.68 -7.22
CA PRO A 13 -10.20 7.54 -8.39
C PRO A 13 -10.13 9.02 -7.99
N ARG A 14 -9.42 9.83 -8.79
CA ARG A 14 -9.24 11.27 -8.57
C ARG A 14 -8.64 11.59 -7.20
N TYR A 15 -7.61 10.85 -6.82
CA TYR A 15 -7.06 10.82 -5.47
C TYR A 15 -6.58 12.20 -5.00
N GLY A 16 -5.89 12.96 -5.85
CA GLY A 16 -5.45 14.32 -5.51
C GLY A 16 -6.61 15.26 -5.15
N ALA A 17 -7.77 15.13 -5.81
CA ALA A 17 -8.96 15.93 -5.48
C ALA A 17 -9.57 15.54 -4.12
N ARG A 18 -9.54 14.25 -3.78
CA ARG A 18 -9.99 13.74 -2.47
C ARG A 18 -9.10 14.25 -1.34
N ILE A 19 -7.78 14.17 -1.52
CA ILE A 19 -6.79 14.73 -0.59
C ILE A 19 -7.03 16.22 -0.39
N ALA A 20 -7.16 17.00 -1.48
CA ALA A 20 -7.39 18.44 -1.42
C ALA A 20 -8.69 18.80 -0.70
N HIS A 21 -9.76 18.03 -0.91
CA HIS A 21 -11.04 18.24 -0.22
C HIS A 21 -10.94 17.97 1.28
N TYR A 22 -10.29 16.86 1.65
CA TYR A 22 -10.18 16.39 3.03
C TYR A 22 -9.28 17.29 3.89
N PHE A 23 -8.17 17.77 3.33
CA PHE A 23 -7.17 18.62 4.01
C PHE A 23 -7.29 20.11 3.68
N ARG A 24 -8.47 20.59 3.26
CA ARG A 24 -8.69 21.99 2.86
C ARG A 24 -8.41 23.01 3.96
N ASP A 25 -8.50 22.57 5.22
CA ASP A 25 -8.26 23.36 6.43
C ASP A 25 -6.76 23.62 6.68
N VAL A 26 -5.89 22.68 6.29
CA VAL A 26 -4.43 22.75 6.51
C VAL A 26 -3.64 23.04 5.24
N ALA A 27 -4.26 22.91 4.07
CA ALA A 27 -3.67 23.24 2.78
C ALA A 27 -4.53 24.30 2.04
N PRO A 28 -4.53 25.57 2.49
CA PRO A 28 -5.36 26.62 1.89
C PRO A 28 -4.97 26.94 0.44
N GLY A 29 -3.71 26.70 0.05
CA GLY A 29 -3.25 26.76 -1.35
C GLY A 29 -3.60 25.52 -2.19
N GLY A 30 -4.43 24.62 -1.64
CA GLY A 30 -4.72 23.32 -2.21
C GLY A 30 -3.53 22.37 -2.20
N LEU A 31 -3.72 21.20 -2.81
CA LEU A 31 -2.69 20.17 -2.92
C LEU A 31 -1.42 20.65 -3.66
N PRO A 32 -1.49 21.43 -4.76
CA PRO A 32 -0.27 21.95 -5.40
C PRO A 32 0.56 22.83 -4.47
N GLY A 33 -0.09 23.68 -3.67
CA GLY A 33 0.59 24.48 -2.65
C GLY A 33 1.26 23.60 -1.59
N ALA A 34 0.57 22.58 -1.09
CA ALA A 34 1.12 21.66 -0.11
C ALA A 34 2.34 20.89 -0.65
N ILE A 35 2.31 20.45 -1.92
CA ILE A 35 3.44 19.80 -2.59
C ILE A 35 4.63 20.75 -2.69
N ALA A 36 4.42 21.98 -3.16
CA ALA A 36 5.47 22.98 -3.29
C ALA A 36 6.13 23.32 -1.93
N THR A 37 5.31 23.43 -0.89
CA THR A 37 5.77 23.76 0.46
C THR A 37 6.51 22.61 1.14
N SER A 38 5.91 21.42 1.16
CA SER A 38 6.49 20.24 1.82
C SER A 38 7.65 19.63 1.03
N ARG A 39 7.73 19.90 -0.27
CA ARG A 39 8.67 19.29 -1.24
C ARG A 39 8.52 17.77 -1.34
N ILE A 40 7.38 17.23 -0.94
CA ILE A 40 7.06 15.81 -1.11
C ILE A 40 6.51 15.60 -2.52
N PRO A 41 7.18 14.79 -3.37
CA PRO A 41 6.67 14.49 -4.70
C PRO A 41 5.30 13.81 -4.63
N PHE A 42 4.37 14.28 -5.45
CA PHE A 42 3.06 13.65 -5.65
C PHE A 42 2.51 14.06 -7.01
N ASP A 43 2.24 13.08 -7.85
CA ASP A 43 1.76 13.24 -9.23
C ASP A 43 0.72 12.19 -9.63
N LEU A 44 0.15 11.49 -8.65
CA LEU A 44 -0.84 10.44 -8.88
C LEU A 44 -2.24 11.02 -9.09
N ASP A 45 -2.82 10.77 -10.27
CA ASP A 45 -4.22 11.08 -10.57
C ASP A 45 -5.18 10.16 -9.80
N ASP A 46 -4.85 8.88 -9.78
CA ASP A 46 -5.59 7.79 -9.15
C ASP A 46 -4.68 7.04 -8.16
N PHE A 47 -5.27 6.38 -7.16
CA PHE A 47 -4.49 5.64 -6.16
C PHE A 47 -5.09 4.27 -5.87
N GLY A 48 -4.24 3.25 -5.96
CA GLY A 48 -4.65 1.86 -5.83
C GLY A 48 -5.20 1.29 -7.15
N LEU A 49 -4.56 0.23 -7.64
CA LEU A 49 -5.11 -0.64 -8.68
C LEU A 49 -5.40 -2.01 -8.08
N ILE A 50 -6.60 -2.55 -8.31
CA ILE A 50 -6.93 -3.94 -7.98
C ILE A 50 -7.20 -4.69 -9.27
N VAL A 51 -6.45 -5.75 -9.51
CA VAL A 51 -6.66 -6.72 -10.59
C VAL A 51 -7.13 -8.03 -9.97
N HIS A 52 -8.25 -8.55 -10.45
CA HIS A 52 -8.79 -9.85 -10.03
C HIS A 52 -8.79 -10.79 -11.23
N PHE A 53 -8.08 -11.90 -11.11
CA PHE A 53 -8.07 -12.96 -12.12
C PHE A 53 -9.23 -13.93 -11.87
N GLU A 54 -10.01 -14.24 -12.91
CA GLU A 54 -11.15 -15.16 -12.78
C GLU A 54 -10.71 -16.59 -12.42
N GLN A 55 -9.49 -16.96 -12.82
CA GLN A 55 -8.85 -18.23 -12.49
C GLN A 55 -7.54 -17.99 -11.75
N PRO A 56 -7.10 -18.91 -10.87
CA PRO A 56 -5.82 -18.80 -10.18
C PRO A 56 -4.69 -18.53 -11.17
N ALA A 57 -4.00 -17.40 -10.98
CA ALA A 57 -2.90 -16.97 -11.82
C ALA A 57 -1.56 -17.10 -11.09
N GLU A 58 -0.52 -17.55 -11.79
CA GLU A 58 0.86 -17.44 -11.32
C GLU A 58 1.52 -16.23 -11.96
N ILE A 59 2.08 -15.36 -11.12
CA ILE A 59 2.66 -14.07 -11.52
C ILE A 59 4.16 -14.11 -11.27
N ALA A 60 4.93 -13.88 -12.33
CA ALA A 60 6.36 -13.64 -12.24
C ALA A 60 6.59 -12.20 -11.77
N VAL A 61 6.56 -11.98 -10.45
CA VAL A 61 6.73 -10.63 -9.88
C VAL A 61 8.16 -10.11 -10.07
N HIS A 62 9.15 -10.99 -10.01
CA HIS A 62 10.56 -10.67 -10.19
C HIS A 62 11.33 -11.87 -10.73
N GLY A 63 12.48 -11.62 -11.34
CA GLY A 63 13.46 -12.66 -11.68
C GLY A 63 14.35 -13.05 -10.49
N ASP A 64 15.40 -13.83 -10.75
CA ASP A 64 16.31 -14.31 -9.69
C ASP A 64 17.06 -13.19 -8.94
N HIS A 65 17.25 -12.05 -9.59
CA HIS A 65 17.94 -10.90 -9.02
C HIS A 65 17.03 -9.99 -8.18
N MET A 66 15.80 -10.42 -7.87
CA MET A 66 14.81 -9.65 -7.09
C MET A 66 14.48 -8.29 -7.70
N ILE A 67 14.64 -8.15 -9.03
CA ILE A 67 14.25 -6.96 -9.79
C ILE A 67 12.76 -7.09 -10.12
N LEU A 68 11.96 -6.10 -9.71
CA LEU A 68 10.52 -6.05 -10.00
C LEU A 68 10.31 -6.04 -11.52
N ASP A 69 9.39 -6.89 -12.02
CA ASP A 69 8.99 -6.91 -13.43
C ASP A 69 8.58 -5.52 -13.92
N ASP A 70 9.05 -5.12 -15.11
CA ASP A 70 8.87 -3.76 -15.62
C ASP A 70 7.38 -3.42 -15.85
N SER A 71 6.54 -4.40 -16.18
CA SER A 71 5.10 -4.15 -16.35
C SER A 71 4.43 -3.87 -15.02
N LEU A 72 4.81 -4.61 -13.97
CA LEU A 72 4.34 -4.36 -12.60
C LEU A 72 4.86 -3.04 -12.06
N ARG A 73 6.14 -2.71 -12.34
CA ARG A 73 6.72 -1.41 -11.98
C ARG A 73 5.94 -0.27 -12.61
N ALA A 74 5.62 -0.34 -13.89
CA ALA A 74 4.84 0.69 -14.57
C ALA A 74 3.43 0.86 -13.96
N LEU A 75 2.81 -0.22 -13.45
CA LEU A 75 1.54 -0.13 -12.73
C LEU A 75 1.70 0.53 -11.36
N VAL A 76 2.77 0.19 -10.62
CA VAL A 76 3.08 0.81 -9.32
C VAL A 76 3.38 2.30 -9.49
N ASP A 77 4.18 2.68 -10.48
CA ASP A 77 4.51 4.08 -10.77
C ASP A 77 3.25 4.89 -11.10
N ARG A 78 2.27 4.27 -11.77
CA ARG A 78 1.03 4.94 -12.19
C ARG A 78 -0.03 5.03 -11.10
N PHE A 79 -0.14 4.03 -10.24
CA PHE A 79 -1.26 3.90 -9.30
C PHE A 79 -0.83 3.89 -7.83
N GLY A 80 0.47 3.96 -7.54
CA GLY A 80 1.03 3.69 -6.23
C GLY A 80 0.85 2.20 -5.86
N PRO A 81 -0.03 1.86 -4.91
CA PRO A 81 -0.26 0.47 -4.55
C PRO A 81 -0.97 -0.33 -5.65
N VAL A 82 -0.48 -1.55 -5.95
CA VAL A 82 -1.09 -2.49 -6.89
C VAL A 82 -1.40 -3.79 -6.16
N VAL A 83 -2.65 -4.26 -6.26
CA VAL A 83 -3.10 -5.53 -5.67
C VAL A 83 -3.54 -6.48 -6.78
N LEU A 84 -3.04 -7.71 -6.72
CA LEU A 84 -3.41 -8.82 -7.58
C LEU A 84 -4.14 -9.87 -6.74
N ARG A 85 -5.35 -10.26 -7.15
CA ARG A 85 -6.20 -11.22 -6.45
C ARG A 85 -6.45 -12.47 -7.27
N ASN A 86 -6.62 -13.59 -6.58
CA ASN A 86 -6.58 -14.91 -7.17
C ASN A 86 -5.26 -15.14 -7.90
N ALA A 87 -4.18 -14.64 -7.30
CA ALA A 87 -2.85 -14.59 -7.85
C ALA A 87 -1.83 -15.07 -6.82
N SER A 88 -0.86 -15.85 -7.27
CA SER A 88 0.27 -16.28 -6.45
C SER A 88 1.56 -16.04 -7.22
N MET A 89 2.68 -15.95 -6.51
CA MET A 89 3.98 -15.89 -7.18
C MET A 89 4.31 -17.25 -7.79
N VAL A 90 5.13 -17.25 -8.84
CA VAL A 90 5.70 -18.50 -9.39
C VAL A 90 6.46 -19.29 -8.31
N THR A 91 6.35 -20.62 -8.36
CA THR A 91 6.79 -21.55 -7.29
C THR A 91 8.19 -21.27 -6.74
N ASP A 92 9.19 -21.04 -7.59
CA ASP A 92 10.59 -20.82 -7.16
C ASP A 92 10.80 -19.53 -6.37
N ALA A 93 9.91 -18.56 -6.54
CA ALA A 93 9.92 -17.31 -5.80
C ALA A 93 9.09 -17.40 -4.51
N ARG A 94 8.20 -18.39 -4.34
CA ARG A 94 7.30 -18.45 -3.18
C ARG A 94 8.03 -18.49 -1.86
N ASN A 95 9.16 -19.19 -1.74
CA ASN A 95 9.88 -19.34 -0.46
C ASN A 95 10.82 -18.16 -0.10
N ARG A 96 10.92 -17.13 -0.94
CA ARG A 96 11.88 -16.01 -0.77
C ARG A 96 11.25 -14.80 -0.07
N PHE A 97 10.72 -14.99 1.15
CA PHE A 97 10.14 -13.92 1.95
C PHE A 97 10.45 -14.04 3.44
N HIS A 98 10.21 -12.96 4.18
CA HIS A 98 10.13 -12.99 5.63
C HIS A 98 8.68 -12.80 6.07
N ARG A 99 8.32 -13.40 7.20
CA ARG A 99 7.01 -13.23 7.84
C ARG A 99 6.98 -11.88 8.55
N ASN A 100 5.96 -11.07 8.31
CA ASN A 100 5.85 -9.77 8.95
C ASN A 100 4.43 -9.47 9.47
N ILE A 101 4.36 -8.90 10.68
CA ILE A 101 3.17 -8.24 11.22
C ILE A 101 3.58 -6.81 11.49
N PHE A 102 3.14 -5.89 10.63
CA PHE A 102 3.44 -4.48 10.81
C PHE A 102 2.67 -3.90 12.01
N PRO A 103 3.17 -2.83 12.65
CA PRO A 103 2.49 -2.24 13.79
C PRO A 103 1.15 -1.60 13.39
N HIS A 104 0.19 -1.62 14.33
CA HIS A 104 -1.15 -1.06 14.15
C HIS A 104 -1.11 0.44 13.93
N LEU A 105 -1.70 0.93 12.84
CA LEU A 105 -1.83 2.36 12.46
C LEU A 105 -0.51 3.15 12.48
N ARG A 106 0.62 2.45 12.46
CA ARG A 106 1.94 3.06 12.35
C ARG A 106 2.38 3.04 10.91
N PHE A 107 2.10 4.14 10.20
CA PHE A 107 2.45 4.28 8.80
C PHE A 107 3.97 4.45 8.67
N HIS A 108 4.60 3.61 7.86
CA HIS A 108 6.05 3.61 7.68
C HIS A 108 6.43 3.16 6.27
N VAL A 109 7.71 3.36 5.97
CA VAL A 109 8.39 2.75 4.82
C VAL A 109 9.31 1.65 5.36
N ASP A 110 9.37 0.52 4.68
CA ASP A 110 10.29 -0.55 5.06
C ASP A 110 11.73 -0.22 4.64
N ARG A 111 11.86 0.56 3.55
CA ARG A 111 13.12 0.83 2.86
C ARG A 111 13.31 2.33 2.72
N GLY A 112 14.37 2.82 3.33
CA GLY A 112 14.73 4.24 3.27
C GLY A 112 15.38 4.62 1.92
N PRO A 113 15.49 5.92 1.60
CA PRO A 113 15.92 6.40 0.29
C PRO A 113 17.31 5.93 -0.17
N ALA A 114 18.19 5.56 0.76
CA ALA A 114 19.54 5.10 0.45
C ALA A 114 19.62 3.61 0.05
N MET A 115 18.52 2.86 0.16
CA MET A 115 18.50 1.43 -0.14
C MET A 115 18.20 1.18 -1.62
N PRO A 116 18.82 0.21 -2.29
CA PRO A 116 18.59 -0.04 -3.72
C PRO A 116 17.25 -0.75 -4.00
N ASN A 117 16.71 -1.48 -3.02
CA ASN A 117 15.47 -2.23 -3.12
C ASN A 117 14.30 -1.43 -2.55
N GLN A 118 13.71 -0.57 -3.38
CA GLN A 118 12.69 0.39 -2.98
C GLN A 118 11.26 -0.15 -3.07
N TYR A 119 11.02 -1.28 -3.71
CA TYR A 119 9.67 -1.84 -3.80
C TYR A 119 9.43 -2.86 -2.69
N SER A 120 8.27 -2.79 -2.03
CA SER A 120 7.81 -3.85 -1.13
C SER A 120 6.78 -4.71 -1.85
N CYS A 121 6.92 -6.02 -1.72
CA CYS A 121 5.95 -7.01 -2.18
C CYS A 121 5.42 -7.78 -0.98
N PHE A 122 4.11 -7.68 -0.77
CA PHE A 122 3.37 -8.37 0.28
C PHE A 122 2.53 -9.48 -0.33
N THR A 123 2.44 -10.61 0.37
CA THR A 123 1.79 -11.81 -0.16
C THR A 123 0.99 -12.52 0.91
N ARG A 124 -0.15 -13.04 0.47
CA ARG A 124 -0.89 -14.11 1.12
C ARG A 124 -0.84 -15.31 0.17
N ASP A 125 -0.01 -16.29 0.50
CA ASP A 125 0.22 -17.48 -0.31
C ASP A 125 -0.91 -18.51 -0.13
N PRO A 126 -1.61 -18.91 -1.21
CA PRO A 126 -2.72 -19.85 -1.13
C PRO A 126 -2.29 -21.27 -0.77
N LEU A 127 -0.99 -21.61 -0.84
CA LEU A 127 -0.48 -22.94 -0.49
C LEU A 127 0.18 -22.99 0.89
N ASP A 128 0.34 -21.84 1.54
CA ASP A 128 0.91 -21.76 2.86
C ASP A 128 -0.15 -22.05 3.93
N ALA A 129 0.12 -22.99 4.83
CA ALA A 129 -0.87 -23.45 5.81
C ALA A 129 -1.33 -22.34 6.78
N GLU A 130 -0.48 -21.34 7.06
CA GLU A 130 -0.83 -20.21 7.92
C GLU A 130 -1.61 -19.13 7.16
N GLN A 131 -1.28 -18.90 5.88
CA GLN A 131 -1.90 -17.87 5.03
C GLN A 131 -3.10 -18.38 4.20
N PHE A 132 -3.39 -19.68 4.28
CA PHE A 132 -4.47 -20.33 3.55
C PHE A 132 -5.83 -19.66 3.84
N LEU A 133 -6.11 -19.36 5.11
CA LEU A 133 -7.36 -18.77 5.55
C LEU A 133 -7.40 -17.25 5.34
N PRO A 134 -8.60 -16.64 5.25
CA PRO A 134 -8.75 -15.18 5.27
C PRO A 134 -8.06 -14.58 6.50
N ARG A 135 -7.37 -13.45 6.32
CA ARG A 135 -6.76 -12.70 7.41
C ARG A 135 -7.80 -11.75 8.03
N GLU A 136 -7.70 -11.54 9.34
CA GLU A 136 -8.59 -10.66 10.10
C GLU A 136 -8.17 -9.18 10.04
N SER A 137 -6.87 -8.94 9.86
CA SER A 137 -6.28 -7.61 9.77
C SER A 137 -5.91 -7.24 8.34
N SER A 138 -5.99 -5.94 8.04
CA SER A 138 -5.70 -5.40 6.72
C SER A 138 -4.35 -4.69 6.66
N THR A 139 -3.86 -4.45 5.46
CA THR A 139 -2.78 -3.49 5.21
C THR A 139 -3.40 -2.21 4.65
N LEU A 140 -3.03 -1.08 5.22
CA LEU A 140 -3.42 0.25 4.76
C LEU A 140 -2.29 0.87 3.95
N PHE A 141 -2.63 1.63 2.92
CA PHE A 141 -1.70 2.37 2.07
C PHE A 141 -2.13 3.83 1.97
N ILE A 142 -1.16 4.74 2.06
CA ILE A 142 -1.34 6.19 1.83
C ILE A 142 -0.16 6.74 1.03
N ALA A 143 -0.38 7.78 0.24
CA ALA A 143 0.72 8.53 -0.34
C ALA A 143 1.46 9.36 0.73
N ASN A 144 2.75 9.61 0.53
CA ASN A 144 3.58 10.37 1.47
C ASN A 144 3.03 11.75 1.82
N ILE A 145 2.41 12.44 0.85
CA ILE A 145 1.81 13.75 1.08
C ILE A 145 0.67 13.70 2.12
N VAL A 146 -0.07 12.59 2.20
CA VAL A 146 -1.15 12.41 3.20
C VAL A 146 -0.59 12.36 4.61
N ALA A 147 0.55 11.70 4.82
CA ALA A 147 1.19 11.65 6.14
C ALA A 147 1.67 13.03 6.59
N CYS A 148 2.24 13.82 5.68
CA CYS A 148 2.68 15.19 5.96
C CYS A 148 1.50 16.11 6.30
N LEU A 149 0.44 16.07 5.49
CA LEU A 149 -0.79 16.83 5.73
C LEU A 149 -1.44 16.45 7.07
N GLU A 150 -1.52 15.15 7.36
CA GLU A 150 -2.07 14.68 8.63
C GLU A 150 -1.22 15.08 9.83
N GLN A 151 0.11 15.01 9.72
CA GLN A 151 1.00 15.46 10.78
C GLN A 151 0.83 16.95 11.07
N ALA A 152 0.79 17.79 10.02
CA ALA A 152 0.54 19.22 10.18
C ALA A 152 -0.82 19.49 10.83
N ARG A 153 -1.87 18.77 10.41
CA ARG A 153 -3.22 18.88 10.98
C ARG A 153 -3.27 18.48 12.45
N ALA A 154 -2.67 17.34 12.80
CA ALA A 154 -2.72 16.80 14.15
C ALA A 154 -1.89 17.63 15.15
N THR A 155 -0.80 18.25 14.70
CA THR A 155 0.12 19.02 15.57
C THR A 155 -0.10 20.53 15.52
N GLY A 156 -0.83 21.03 14.53
CA GLY A 156 -0.92 22.46 14.23
C GLY A 156 0.37 23.07 13.69
N SER A 157 1.33 22.24 13.24
CA SER A 157 2.58 22.71 12.65
C SER A 157 2.38 23.21 11.22
N THR A 158 3.34 23.98 10.70
CA THR A 158 3.37 24.32 9.28
C THR A 158 3.79 23.12 8.44
N LEU A 159 3.48 23.14 7.14
CA LEU A 159 3.88 22.08 6.21
C LEU A 159 5.39 22.06 5.95
N GLU A 160 6.08 23.19 6.09
CA GLU A 160 7.56 23.25 6.04
C GLU A 160 8.20 22.56 7.25
N ALA A 161 7.54 22.63 8.41
CA ALA A 161 8.01 22.01 9.65
C ALA A 161 7.67 20.51 9.72
N ALA A 162 6.66 20.06 8.98
CA ALA A 162 6.33 18.65 8.84
C ALA A 162 7.46 17.93 8.09
N GLN A 163 8.20 17.09 8.80
CA GLN A 163 9.32 16.35 8.23
C GLN A 163 8.85 15.02 7.65
N VAL A 164 9.48 14.60 6.54
CA VAL A 164 9.33 13.23 6.06
C VAL A 164 10.00 12.27 7.04
N GLY A 165 9.21 11.70 7.95
CA GLY A 165 9.62 10.62 8.84
C GLY A 165 9.61 9.27 8.13
N ALA A 166 10.47 8.36 8.59
CA ALA A 166 10.40 6.94 8.19
C ALA A 166 9.18 6.22 8.80
N SER A 167 8.55 6.81 9.82
CA SER A 167 7.39 6.27 10.51
C SER A 167 6.57 7.39 11.16
N TYR A 168 5.26 7.21 11.20
CA TYR A 168 4.29 8.13 11.76
C TYR A 168 3.20 7.36 12.53
N ASP A 169 2.81 7.88 13.68
CA ASP A 169 1.59 7.47 14.37
C ASP A 169 0.46 8.41 13.93
N LEU A 170 -0.22 8.04 12.83
CA LEU A 170 -1.29 8.84 12.25
C LEU A 170 -2.66 8.36 12.77
N PHE A 171 -3.63 9.27 12.82
CA PHE A 171 -5.02 8.95 13.18
C PHE A 171 -5.22 8.28 14.56
N PRO A 172 -4.48 8.61 15.64
CA PRO A 172 -4.47 7.83 16.89
C PRO A 172 -5.81 7.77 17.65
N LYS A 173 -6.79 8.60 17.26
CA LYS A 173 -8.13 8.66 17.85
C LYS A 173 -9.23 8.86 16.80
N THR A 174 -8.91 8.65 15.53
CA THR A 174 -9.84 8.88 14.44
C THR A 174 -10.54 7.57 14.12
N ASP A 175 -11.87 7.63 13.94
CA ASP A 175 -12.58 6.53 13.31
C ASP A 175 -12.01 6.35 11.90
N MET A 176 -11.47 5.16 11.60
CA MET A 176 -10.84 4.89 10.33
C MET A 176 -11.87 4.66 9.23
N ALA A 177 -13.10 4.22 9.56
CA ALA A 177 -14.10 3.85 8.57
C ALA A 177 -14.40 4.95 7.53
N PRO A 178 -14.50 6.25 7.90
CA PRO A 178 -14.65 7.35 6.94
C PRO A 178 -13.40 7.65 6.08
N LEU A 179 -12.22 7.15 6.47
CA LEU A 179 -10.96 7.40 5.76
C LEU A 179 -10.65 6.31 4.72
N LEU A 180 -11.06 5.08 5.03
CA LEU A 180 -10.93 3.93 4.13
C LEU A 180 -11.80 4.16 2.89
N GLY A 181 -11.20 4.06 1.70
CA GLY A 181 -11.92 4.34 0.45
C GLY A 181 -12.02 5.83 0.09
N GLU A 182 -11.54 6.73 0.96
CA GLU A 182 -11.50 8.17 0.69
C GLU A 182 -10.07 8.67 0.49
N ILE A 183 -9.24 8.59 1.53
CA ILE A 183 -7.83 8.99 1.47
C ILE A 183 -6.87 7.84 1.78
N ILE A 184 -7.39 6.70 2.24
CA ILE A 184 -6.62 5.49 2.59
C ILE A 184 -7.10 4.33 1.73
N PHE A 185 -6.16 3.65 1.08
CA PHE A 185 -6.44 2.41 0.37
C PHE A 185 -6.25 1.21 1.31
N GLU A 186 -7.28 0.39 1.47
CA GLU A 186 -7.24 -0.83 2.26
C GLU A 186 -7.06 -2.08 1.37
N GLN A 187 -6.06 -2.90 1.71
CA GLN A 187 -5.95 -4.28 1.27
C GLN A 187 -6.36 -5.22 2.42
N PRO A 188 -7.58 -5.80 2.38
CA PRO A 188 -8.14 -6.52 3.53
C PRO A 188 -7.57 -7.91 3.76
N TRP A 189 -6.90 -8.53 2.79
CA TRP A 189 -6.38 -9.90 2.86
C TRP A 189 -7.43 -10.97 3.21
N ASN A 190 -8.70 -10.74 2.82
CA ASN A 190 -9.85 -11.51 3.28
C ASN A 190 -10.53 -12.31 2.15
N GLU A 191 -9.87 -12.50 1.01
CA GLU A 191 -10.37 -13.40 -0.02
C GLU A 191 -10.59 -14.83 0.54
N PRO A 192 -11.45 -15.67 -0.05
CA PRO A 192 -11.75 -17.01 0.44
C PRO A 192 -10.50 -17.88 0.66
N ALA A 193 -10.68 -18.96 1.42
CA ALA A 193 -9.58 -19.88 1.72
C ALA A 193 -8.95 -20.46 0.43
N GLY A 194 -7.62 -20.51 0.37
CA GLY A 194 -6.88 -20.97 -0.81
C GLY A 194 -6.84 -19.97 -1.98
N VAL A 195 -7.31 -18.73 -1.80
CA VAL A 195 -7.16 -17.65 -2.79
C VAL A 195 -5.91 -16.84 -2.47
N GLY A 196 -5.02 -16.74 -3.45
CA GLY A 196 -3.77 -15.97 -3.33
C GLY A 196 -3.96 -14.48 -3.56
N GLU A 197 -3.21 -13.67 -2.83
CA GLU A 197 -3.19 -12.23 -2.97
C GLU A 197 -1.75 -11.70 -2.96
N ILE A 198 -1.47 -10.72 -3.81
CA ILE A 198 -0.18 -10.02 -3.90
C ILE A 198 -0.45 -8.51 -3.82
N ALA A 199 0.33 -7.77 -3.05
CA ALA A 199 0.31 -6.31 -3.04
C ALA A 199 1.73 -5.77 -3.27
N LEU A 200 1.84 -4.73 -4.10
CA LEU A 200 3.10 -4.10 -4.49
C LEU A 200 3.02 -2.61 -4.20
N ILE A 201 4.09 -2.05 -3.63
CA ILE A 201 4.23 -0.60 -3.39
C ILE A 201 5.65 -0.15 -3.68
N ASP A 202 5.81 1.15 -3.90
CA ASP A 202 7.08 1.85 -3.88
C ASP A 202 7.26 2.61 -2.56
N ASN A 203 8.28 2.26 -1.77
CA ASN A 203 8.58 2.89 -0.48
C ASN A 203 9.00 4.35 -0.61
N ARG A 204 9.31 4.85 -1.81
CA ARG A 204 9.62 6.27 -2.04
C ARG A 204 8.38 7.15 -2.04
N THR A 205 7.20 6.60 -2.33
CA THR A 205 5.97 7.36 -2.57
C THR A 205 4.80 6.92 -1.70
N VAL A 206 4.83 5.68 -1.18
CA VAL A 206 3.74 5.06 -0.42
C VAL A 206 4.22 4.63 0.96
N LEU A 207 3.44 4.98 1.98
CA LEU A 207 3.55 4.39 3.32
C LEU A 207 2.51 3.30 3.51
N HIS A 208 2.80 2.38 4.42
CA HIS A 208 1.85 1.35 4.80
C HIS A 208 1.82 1.10 6.31
N ALA A 209 0.73 0.51 6.78
CA ALA A 209 0.50 0.11 8.18
C ALA A 209 -0.40 -1.12 8.24
N THR A 210 -0.39 -1.84 9.37
CA THR A 210 -1.45 -2.82 9.64
C THR A 210 -2.66 -2.11 10.27
N TYR A 211 -3.87 -2.56 9.95
CA TYR A 211 -5.08 -2.16 10.65
C TYR A 211 -5.80 -3.39 11.25
N HIS A 212 -6.01 -3.33 12.57
CA HIS A 212 -6.74 -4.33 13.34
C HIS A 212 -8.16 -3.81 13.54
N LYS A 213 -9.12 -4.34 12.78
CA LYS A 213 -10.47 -3.76 12.69
C LYS A 213 -11.21 -3.75 14.02
N ASP A 214 -11.03 -4.80 14.82
CA ASP A 214 -11.63 -4.95 16.14
C ASP A 214 -10.70 -4.52 17.29
N GLY A 215 -9.50 -4.03 16.99
CA GLY A 215 -8.48 -3.62 17.96
C GLY A 215 -7.83 -4.77 18.76
N SER A 216 -8.24 -6.02 18.55
CA SER A 216 -7.85 -7.18 19.36
C SER A 216 -7.16 -8.28 18.54
N THR A 217 -7.53 -8.45 17.28
CA THR A 217 -6.99 -9.49 16.40
C THR A 217 -5.88 -8.94 15.53
N ARG A 218 -4.69 -9.55 15.66
CA ARG A 218 -3.51 -9.19 14.85
C ARG A 218 -3.51 -9.89 13.48
N GLY A 219 -4.28 -10.96 13.33
CA GLY A 219 -4.15 -11.91 12.21
C GLY A 219 -2.78 -12.61 12.19
N TYR A 220 -2.53 -13.39 11.15
CA TYR A 220 -1.23 -14.01 10.91
C TYR A 220 -0.23 -13.03 10.23
N PRO A 221 1.08 -13.32 10.29
CA PRO A 221 2.09 -12.61 9.49
C PRO A 221 1.91 -12.83 8.00
N ILE A 222 1.91 -11.75 7.21
CA ILE A 222 1.92 -11.86 5.75
C ILE A 222 3.35 -12.04 5.25
N GLY A 223 3.50 -12.58 4.04
CA GLY A 223 4.81 -12.68 3.43
C GLY A 223 5.26 -11.32 2.92
N ALA A 224 6.46 -10.88 3.26
CA ALA A 224 7.03 -9.62 2.83
C ALA A 224 8.41 -9.83 2.18
N ARG A 225 8.69 -9.06 1.13
CA ARG A 225 9.99 -9.06 0.45
C ARG A 225 10.26 -7.69 -0.17
N TYR A 226 11.54 -7.39 -0.36
CA TYR A 226 12.02 -6.10 -0.86
C TYR A 226 12.70 -6.30 -2.21
N LEU A 227 12.22 -5.59 -3.22
CA LEU A 227 12.61 -5.72 -4.62
C LEU A 227 13.31 -4.45 -5.09
N VAL A 228 14.22 -4.64 -6.06
CA VAL A 228 14.90 -3.57 -6.80
C VAL A 228 14.00 -3.03 -7.89
#